data_AF-A0A945Y336-F1
#
_entry.id   AF-A0A945Y336-F1
#
_cell.length_a   1.000
_cell.length_b   1.000
_cell.length_c   1.000
_cell.angle_alpha   90.00
_cell.angle_beta   90.00
_cell.angle_gamma   90.00
#
_symmetry.space_group_name_H-M   'P 1'
#
loop_
_entity.id
_entity.type
_entity.pdbx_description
1 polymer ?
#
loop_
_entity_poly.entity_id
_entity_poly.type
_entity_poly.pdbx_seq_one_letter_code
_entity_poly.pdbx_strand_id
1 'polypeptide(L)'
;KWDLPKGKLEIGESVEECAIREVEEECGISDLIIENKIKDTYHTYVLEGENILKKTYWYKMRTDFDGELVPQIEEGITKVSWVEKGKISEKLKNSYGNISDVLKILI
;
A
#
# COMPACT_ATOMS: atom_id res chain seq x y z
N LYS A 1 11.83 0.84 -6.64
CA LYS A 1 10.57 1.20 -7.35
C LYS A 1 9.61 1.78 -6.32
N TRP A 2 8.63 2.59 -6.72
CA TRP A 2 7.54 3.04 -5.87
C TRP A 2 6.43 1.99 -5.83
N ASP A 3 5.78 1.88 -4.67
CA ASP A 3 4.64 1.00 -4.42
C ASP A 3 3.63 1.75 -3.52
N LEU A 4 2.46 1.14 -3.32
CA LEU A 4 1.51 1.52 -2.28
C LEU A 4 1.70 0.60 -1.05
N PRO A 5 1.50 1.10 0.17
CA PRO A 5 1.73 0.34 1.40
C PRO A 5 0.79 -0.86 1.54
N LYS A 6 1.32 -2.01 1.98
CA LYS A 6 0.62 -3.30 2.10
C LYS A 6 1.55 -4.44 2.56
N GLY A 7 1.15 -5.11 3.64
CA GLY A 7 1.76 -6.38 4.05
C GLY A 7 0.77 -7.54 4.14
N LYS A 8 0.91 -8.33 5.21
CA LYS A 8 0.30 -9.66 5.34
C LYS A 8 -0.74 -9.63 6.47
N LEU A 9 -1.89 -10.23 6.19
CA LEU A 9 -2.94 -10.43 7.19
C LEU A 9 -2.43 -11.30 8.34
N GLU A 10 -2.58 -10.81 9.58
CA GLU A 10 -2.27 -11.56 10.79
C GLU A 10 -3.44 -12.45 11.25
N ILE A 11 -3.15 -13.41 12.13
CA ILE A 11 -4.17 -14.34 12.63
C ILE A 11 -5.13 -13.59 13.53
N GLY A 12 -6.42 -13.61 13.18
CA GLY A 12 -7.48 -12.95 13.95
C GLY A 12 -7.74 -11.50 13.52
N GLU A 13 -6.95 -10.98 12.60
CA GLU A 13 -7.08 -9.63 12.03
C GLU A 13 -8.10 -9.63 10.87
N SER A 14 -8.93 -8.60 10.79
CA SER A 14 -9.75 -8.32 9.59
C SER A 14 -8.90 -7.68 8.49
N VAL A 15 -9.39 -7.72 7.25
CA VAL A 15 -8.64 -7.15 6.12
C VAL A 15 -8.50 -5.62 6.27
N GLU A 16 -9.52 -4.97 6.83
CA GLU A 16 -9.53 -3.54 7.14
C GLU A 16 -8.52 -3.17 8.22
N GLU A 17 -8.45 -3.94 9.30
CA GLU A 17 -7.46 -3.74 10.39
C GLU A 17 -6.03 -3.91 9.85
N CYS A 18 -5.79 -4.96 9.06
CA CYS A 18 -4.50 -5.18 8.39
C CYS A 18 -4.12 -4.00 7.51
N ALA A 19 -5.05 -3.52 6.68
CA ALA A 19 -4.77 -2.42 5.78
C ALA A 19 -4.38 -1.15 6.55
N ILE A 20 -5.04 -0.84 7.67
CA ILE A 20 -4.69 0.31 8.50
C ILE A 20 -3.32 0.11 9.14
N ARG A 21 -3.11 -1.01 9.86
CA ARG A 21 -1.85 -1.31 10.56
C ARG A 21 -0.65 -1.22 9.62
N GLU A 22 -0.72 -1.88 8.46
CA GLU A 22 0.37 -1.92 7.49
C GLU A 22 0.70 -0.52 6.95
N VAL A 23 -0.30 0.33 6.73
CA VAL A 23 -0.03 1.72 6.29
C VAL A 23 0.62 2.52 7.43
N GLU A 24 0.16 2.35 8.67
CA GLU A 24 0.77 3.02 9.83
C GLU A 24 2.21 2.58 10.07
N GLU A 25 2.47 1.26 10.01
CA GLU A 25 3.80 0.65 10.18
C GLU A 25 4.76 1.05 9.06
N GLU A 26 4.37 0.85 7.80
CA GLU A 26 5.24 1.09 6.65
C GLU A 26 5.55 2.58 6.42
N CYS A 27 4.64 3.48 6.84
CA CYS A 27 4.72 4.92 6.56
C CYS A 27 5.01 5.81 7.77
N GLY A 28 4.91 5.28 9.00
CA GLY A 28 5.05 6.06 10.23
C GLY A 28 3.95 7.11 10.39
N ILE A 29 2.71 6.78 10.02
CA ILE A 29 1.54 7.66 10.14
C ILE A 29 0.54 7.08 11.13
N SER A 30 -0.50 7.84 11.49
CA SER A 30 -1.55 7.41 12.41
C SER A 30 -2.92 7.98 12.05
N ASP A 31 -3.96 7.58 12.78
CA ASP A 31 -5.34 8.08 12.68
C ASP A 31 -5.95 7.88 11.28
N LEU A 32 -5.63 6.76 10.65
CA LEU A 32 -6.19 6.41 9.35
C LEU A 32 -7.66 5.98 9.45
N ILE A 33 -8.45 6.48 8.51
CA ILE A 33 -9.84 6.12 8.33
C ILE A 33 -10.04 5.61 6.92
N ILE A 34 -10.52 4.37 6.80
CA ILE A 34 -10.96 3.81 5.52
C ILE A 34 -12.21 4.55 5.06
N GLU A 35 -12.17 5.16 3.88
CA GLU A 35 -13.33 5.78 3.25
C GLU A 35 -14.13 4.75 2.45
N ASN A 36 -13.46 3.99 1.59
CA ASN A 36 -14.10 2.95 0.79
C ASN A 36 -13.07 1.96 0.24
N LYS A 37 -13.55 0.77 -0.13
CA LYS A 37 -12.77 -0.20 -0.90
C LYS A 37 -12.58 0.30 -2.34
N ILE A 38 -11.37 0.13 -2.90
CA ILE A 38 -11.04 0.46 -4.29
C ILE A 38 -11.25 -0.77 -5.18
N LYS A 39 -10.44 -1.82 -4.96
CA LYS A 39 -10.48 -3.09 -5.70
C LYS A 39 -9.57 -4.14 -5.06
N ASP A 40 -9.64 -5.35 -5.61
CA ASP A 40 -8.67 -6.41 -5.33
C ASP A 40 -7.69 -6.54 -6.52
N THR A 41 -6.44 -6.91 -6.25
CA THR A 41 -5.46 -7.31 -7.27
C THR A 41 -4.87 -8.68 -6.95
N TYR A 42 -4.38 -9.36 -7.98
CA TYR A 42 -3.76 -10.67 -7.86
C TYR A 42 -2.35 -10.65 -8.45
N HIS A 43 -1.41 -11.28 -7.77
CA HIS A 43 -0.02 -11.42 -8.22
C HIS A 43 0.46 -12.84 -7.92
N THR A 44 1.04 -13.50 -8.92
CA THR A 44 1.67 -14.82 -8.76
C THR A 44 3.17 -14.67 -8.49
N TYR A 45 3.69 -15.36 -7.48
CA TYR A 45 5.13 -15.45 -7.23
C TYR A 45 5.50 -16.88 -6.83
N VAL A 46 6.78 -17.23 -6.93
CA VAL A 46 7.27 -18.55 -6.52
C VAL A 46 7.87 -18.45 -5.12
N LEU A 47 7.42 -19.31 -4.21
CA LEU A 47 7.98 -19.46 -2.87
C LEU A 47 8.31 -20.94 -2.66
N GLU A 48 9.57 -21.24 -2.35
CA GLU A 48 10.04 -22.62 -2.11
C GLU A 48 9.70 -23.61 -3.25
N GLY A 49 9.63 -23.11 -4.48
CA GLY A 49 9.30 -23.92 -5.67
C GLY A 49 7.80 -24.03 -5.97
N GLU A 50 6.94 -23.50 -5.10
CA GLU A 50 5.49 -23.48 -5.31
C GLU A 50 5.01 -22.14 -5.89
N ASN A 51 4.06 -22.21 -6.83
CA ASN A 51 3.39 -21.02 -7.36
C ASN A 51 2.33 -20.54 -6.37
N ILE A 52 2.56 -19.38 -5.77
CA ILE A 52 1.63 -18.73 -4.84
C ILE A 52 0.85 -17.65 -5.57
N LEU A 53 -0.47 -17.65 -5.40
CA LEU A 53 -1.34 -16.56 -5.80
C LEU A 53 -1.61 -15.63 -4.60
N LYS A 54 -0.99 -14.45 -4.60
CA LYS A 54 -1.27 -13.40 -3.62
C LYS A 54 -2.48 -12.58 -4.06
N LYS A 55 -3.45 -12.44 -3.17
CA LYS A 55 -4.53 -11.46 -3.29
C LYS A 55 -4.22 -10.25 -2.41
N THR A 56 -4.39 -9.05 -2.94
CA THR A 56 -4.23 -7.79 -2.19
C THR A 56 -5.52 -6.98 -2.29
N TYR A 57 -5.96 -6.46 -1.16
CA TYR A 57 -7.15 -5.62 -1.02
C TYR A 57 -6.73 -4.17 -0.92
N TRP A 58 -7.26 -3.30 -1.78
CA TRP A 58 -6.89 -1.89 -1.82
C TRP A 58 -8.05 -1.02 -1.33
N TYR A 59 -7.72 -0.07 -0.47
CA TYR A 59 -8.67 0.85 0.13
C TYR A 59 -8.24 2.29 -0.10
N LYS A 60 -9.21 3.18 -0.20
CA LYS A 60 -9.02 4.61 -0.13
C LYS A 60 -9.11 5.01 1.33
N MET A 61 -8.07 5.67 1.83
CA MET A 61 -7.97 6.09 3.22
C MET A 61 -7.73 7.59 3.29
N ARG A 62 -8.06 8.17 4.44
CA ARG A 62 -7.71 9.54 4.82
C ARG A 62 -7.11 9.55 6.22
N THR A 63 -6.24 10.52 6.49
CA THR A 63 -5.75 10.85 7.82
C THR A 63 -5.51 12.36 7.87
N ASP A 64 -5.62 12.94 9.05
CA ASP A 64 -5.25 14.32 9.33
C ASP A 64 -3.82 14.43 9.92
N PHE A 65 -3.04 13.34 9.90
CA PHE A 65 -1.65 13.28 10.35
C PHE A 65 -0.75 14.27 9.60
N ASP A 66 -0.08 15.14 10.35
CA ASP A 66 0.79 16.20 9.84
C ASP A 66 2.26 16.05 10.29
N GLY A 67 2.59 14.92 10.93
CA GLY A 67 3.94 14.60 11.41
C GLY A 67 4.91 14.13 10.32
N GLU A 68 6.10 13.72 10.76
CA GLU A 68 7.13 13.17 9.87
C GLU A 68 6.77 11.75 9.43
N LEU A 69 6.96 11.46 8.14
CA LEU A 69 6.83 10.12 7.59
C LEU A 69 8.08 9.32 7.93
N VAL A 70 7.91 8.15 8.55
CA VAL A 70 9.01 7.28 8.96
C VAL A 70 8.90 5.96 8.18
N PRO A 71 9.79 5.68 7.23
CA PRO A 71 9.78 4.42 6.51
C PRO A 71 10.20 3.25 7.40
N GLN A 72 9.53 2.11 7.27
CA GLN A 72 9.90 0.86 7.95
C GLN A 72 11.09 0.18 7.24
N ILE A 73 12.30 0.46 7.72
CA ILE A 73 13.54 0.00 7.09
C ILE A 73 13.67 -1.54 7.12
N GLU A 74 13.12 -2.18 8.16
CA GLU A 74 13.15 -3.64 8.38
C GLU A 74 12.47 -4.40 7.23
N GLU A 75 11.47 -3.79 6.58
CA GLU A 75 10.78 -4.36 5.42
C GLU A 75 11.38 -3.91 4.07
N GLY A 76 12.50 -3.21 4.11
CA GLY A 76 13.19 -2.71 2.91
C GLY A 76 12.57 -1.44 2.33
N ILE A 77 11.67 -0.77 3.06
CA ILE A 77 11.11 0.51 2.67
C ILE A 77 12.14 1.58 3.04
N THR A 78 12.64 2.29 2.04
CA THR A 78 13.72 3.28 2.23
C THR A 78 13.23 4.72 2.15
N LYS A 79 12.01 4.94 1.66
CA LYS A 79 11.42 6.27 1.50
C LYS A 79 9.90 6.18 1.39
N VAL A 80 9.24 7.06 2.13
CA VAL A 80 7.79 7.32 2.05
C VAL A 80 7.59 8.79 1.69
N SER A 81 6.55 9.10 0.93
CA SER A 81 6.26 10.49 0.58
C SER A 81 4.79 10.70 0.23
N TRP A 82 4.21 11.80 0.72
CA TRP A 82 3.01 12.37 0.13
C TRP A 82 3.29 12.85 -1.30
N VAL A 83 2.41 12.51 -2.23
CA VAL A 83 2.55 12.86 -3.64
C VAL A 83 1.30 13.59 -4.12
N GLU A 84 1.48 14.83 -4.57
CA GLU A 84 0.40 15.59 -5.22
C GLU A 84 -0.11 14.85 -6.46
N LYS A 85 -1.42 14.94 -6.74
CA LYS A 85 -2.06 14.24 -7.87
C LYS A 85 -1.33 14.46 -9.21
N GLY A 86 -0.90 15.69 -9.49
CA GLY A 86 -0.18 16.04 -10.73
C GLY A 86 1.20 15.37 -10.89
N LYS A 87 1.80 14.90 -9.79
CA LYS A 87 3.13 14.26 -9.75
C LYS A 87 3.06 12.72 -9.70
N ILE A 88 1.87 12.14 -9.57
CA ILE A 88 1.68 10.68 -9.51
C ILE A 88 2.22 10.00 -10.78
N SER A 89 1.96 10.58 -11.96
CA SER A 89 2.39 10.03 -13.25
C SER A 89 3.91 9.88 -13.36
N GLU A 90 4.67 10.77 -12.71
CA GLU A 90 6.13 10.69 -12.65
C GLU A 90 6.59 9.52 -11.77
N LYS A 91 5.96 9.32 -10.61
CA LYS A 91 6.27 8.20 -9.70
C LYS A 91 5.95 6.85 -10.34
N LEU A 92 4.86 6.78 -11.09
CA LEU A 92 4.44 5.57 -11.81
C LEU A 92 5.44 5.11 -12.88
N LYS A 93 6.30 6.00 -13.41
CA LYS A 93 7.37 5.59 -14.33
C LYS A 93 8.36 4.61 -13.69
N ASN A 94 8.49 4.65 -12.36
CA ASN A 94 9.35 3.75 -11.58
C ASN A 94 8.54 2.94 -10.57
N SER A 95 7.32 2.49 -10.90
CA SER A 95 6.49 1.62 -10.06
C SER A 95 6.28 0.24 -10.68
N TYR A 96 5.60 -0.64 -9.96
CA TYR A 96 5.04 -1.86 -10.53
C TYR A 96 3.78 -1.53 -11.36
N GLY A 97 3.54 -2.29 -12.44
CA GLY A 97 2.48 -1.98 -13.41
C GLY A 97 1.07 -2.04 -12.82
N ASN A 98 0.82 -3.00 -11.93
CA ASN A 98 -0.45 -3.16 -11.22
C ASN A 98 -0.85 -1.94 -10.38
N ILE A 99 0.13 -1.15 -9.90
CA ILE A 99 -0.14 0.06 -9.12
C ILE A 99 -0.80 1.15 -9.98
N SER A 100 -0.43 1.23 -11.26
CA SER A 100 -1.13 2.11 -12.20
C SER A 100 -2.61 1.74 -12.31
N ASP A 101 -2.95 0.45 -12.28
CA ASP A 101 -4.33 -0.01 -12.39
C ASP A 101 -5.15 0.13 -11.11
N VAL A 102 -4.50 0.35 -9.97
CA VAL A 102 -5.15 0.76 -8.71
C VAL A 102 -5.42 2.26 -8.74
N LEU A 103 -4.41 3.06 -9.09
CA LEU A 103 -4.50 4.52 -9.04
C LEU A 103 -5.41 5.12 -10.11
N LYS A 104 -5.54 4.50 -11.30
CA LYS A 104 -6.45 4.95 -12.37
C LYS A 104 -7.93 5.06 -11.96
N ILE A 105 -8.34 4.41 -10.87
CA ILE A 105 -9.73 4.45 -10.38
C ILE A 105 -9.96 5.68 -9.49
N LEU A 106 -8.88 6.30 -8.99
CA LEU A 106 -8.91 7.43 -8.06
C LEU A 106 -8.69 8.79 -8.74
N ILE A 107 -8.29 8.79 -10.01
CA ILE A 107 -8.01 9.98 -10.84
C ILE A 107 -9.02 10.10 -11.97
#